data_AF-A0A0D2D9D1-F1
#
_entry.id   AF-A0A0D2D9D1-F1
#
_cell.length_a   1.000
_cell.length_b   1.000
_cell.length_c   1.000
_cell.angle_alpha   90.00
_cell.angle_beta   90.00
_cell.angle_gamma   90.00
#
_symmetry.space_group_name_H-M   'P 1'
#
loop_
_entity.id
_entity.type
_entity.pdbx_description
1 polymer ?
#
loop_
_entity_poly.entity_id
_entity_poly.type
_entity_poly.pdbx_seq_one_letter_code
_entity_poly.pdbx_strand_id
1 'polypeptide(L)'
;MDANYVYLDGTVVREQIIGVGGTGIVVSRGGYAYKIPLISKIIKIDGVPFDDGGFPPPKEGDYDERATAIEALENEKAIYRRLGDHSGIIRCYNLQSTDPSIQMPLMEGDLRHYLDETRPARATLLSWLTQLAHAMAHIHSRRVIIGDFRLDNIVYDENMSIKLIDFSESSLMPLDWDLDGCDGSGFSIWTDLGQFGAVMFDMITGQRCAFDIYHDWRQVGDQPTWPRRDTLPSTSGVWLGSIIEKCWTKGFGSAQDLVEELEKQTGSVC
;
A
#
# COMPACT_ATOMS: atom_id res chain seq x y z
N MET A 1 15.75 -23.49 5.59
CA MET A 1 15.96 -23.32 4.13
C MET A 1 16.58 -21.97 3.91
N ASP A 2 17.61 -21.89 3.09
CA ASP A 2 18.19 -20.63 2.63
C ASP A 2 17.69 -20.39 1.21
N ALA A 3 17.25 -19.17 0.89
CA ALA A 3 16.79 -18.79 -0.43
C ALA A 3 17.43 -17.45 -0.87
N ASN A 4 17.68 -17.33 -2.17
CA ASN A 4 18.06 -16.07 -2.80
C ASN A 4 16.90 -15.53 -3.63
N TYR A 5 16.80 -14.21 -3.72
CA TYR A 5 15.95 -13.60 -4.74
C TYR A 5 16.61 -13.66 -6.11
N VAL A 6 15.82 -13.92 -7.14
CA VAL A 6 16.29 -14.08 -8.52
C VAL A 6 15.45 -13.26 -9.50
N TYR A 7 16.06 -12.87 -10.61
CA TYR A 7 15.38 -12.34 -11.78
C TYR A 7 14.59 -13.44 -12.50
N LEU A 8 13.75 -13.02 -13.45
CA LEU A 8 12.96 -13.94 -14.28
C LEU A 8 13.83 -14.94 -15.06
N ASP A 9 15.04 -14.55 -15.46
CA ASP A 9 16.00 -15.45 -16.12
C ASP A 9 16.73 -16.41 -15.15
N GLY A 10 16.44 -16.31 -13.85
CA GLY A 10 17.04 -17.13 -12.79
C GLY A 10 18.36 -16.59 -12.25
N THR A 11 18.85 -15.45 -12.74
CA THR A 11 20.06 -14.82 -12.19
C THR A 11 19.80 -14.25 -10.81
N VAL A 12 20.76 -14.40 -9.90
CA VAL A 12 20.63 -13.91 -8.52
C VAL A 12 20.66 -12.39 -8.48
N VAL A 13 19.71 -11.80 -7.75
CA VAL A 13 19.68 -10.36 -7.47
C VAL A 13 20.86 -10.02 -6.58
N ARG A 14 21.70 -9.08 -7.01
CA ARG A 14 22.92 -8.66 -6.28
C ARG A 14 22.87 -7.20 -5.85
N GLU A 15 21.91 -6.45 -6.37
CA GLU A 15 21.60 -5.09 -5.97
C GLU A 15 21.20 -5.01 -4.51
N GLN A 16 21.36 -3.81 -3.94
CA GLN A 16 20.84 -3.53 -2.61
C GLN A 16 19.31 -3.62 -2.64
N ILE A 17 18.76 -4.56 -1.88
CA ILE A 17 17.33 -4.66 -1.63
C ILE A 17 16.97 -3.63 -0.56
N ILE A 18 16.03 -2.75 -0.90
CA ILE A 18 15.56 -1.66 -0.03
C ILE A 18 14.11 -1.84 0.41
N GLY A 19 13.42 -2.86 -0.12
CA GLY A 19 12.07 -3.24 0.29
C GLY A 19 11.69 -4.63 -0.18
N VAL A 20 10.83 -5.31 0.56
CA VAL A 20 10.26 -6.61 0.21
C VAL A 20 8.77 -6.56 0.49
N GLY A 21 7.95 -6.66 -0.55
CA GLY A 21 6.49 -6.69 -0.47
C GLY A 21 5.95 -8.09 -0.79
N GLY A 22 4.62 -8.22 -0.82
CA GLY A 22 3.96 -9.52 -1.09
C GLY A 22 4.13 -10.02 -2.52
N THR A 23 4.26 -9.10 -3.48
CA THR A 23 4.27 -9.41 -4.93
C THR A 23 5.59 -9.02 -5.62
N GLY A 24 6.47 -8.29 -4.94
CA GLY A 24 7.71 -7.79 -5.51
C GLY A 24 8.78 -7.47 -4.46
N ILE A 25 10.02 -7.40 -4.92
CA ILE A 25 11.12 -6.80 -4.15
C ILE A 25 11.49 -5.47 -4.78
N VAL A 26 11.99 -4.54 -3.97
CA VAL A 26 12.46 -3.24 -4.40
C VAL A 26 13.97 -3.21 -4.30
N VAL A 27 14.65 -2.97 -5.43
CA VAL A 27 16.11 -2.85 -5.51
C VAL A 27 16.52 -1.43 -5.86
N SER A 28 17.65 -0.99 -5.29
CA SER A 28 18.30 0.27 -5.67
C SER A 28 19.22 0.04 -6.86
N ARG A 29 18.97 0.76 -7.97
CA ARG A 29 19.74 0.63 -9.21
C ARG A 29 19.85 1.97 -9.92
N GLY A 30 21.09 2.44 -10.12
CA GLY A 30 21.37 3.66 -10.87
C GLY A 30 20.73 4.94 -10.31
N GLY A 31 20.53 5.02 -8.99
CA GLY A 31 19.86 6.15 -8.34
C GLY A 31 18.33 6.10 -8.35
N TYR A 32 17.74 4.96 -8.72
CA TYR A 32 16.30 4.72 -8.73
C TYR A 32 15.93 3.50 -7.90
N ALA A 33 14.68 3.46 -7.45
CA ALA A 33 14.04 2.27 -6.91
C ALA A 33 13.39 1.49 -8.06
N TYR A 34 13.65 0.19 -8.14
CA TYR A 34 12.96 -0.71 -9.07
C TYR A 34 12.23 -1.79 -8.28
N LYS A 35 10.89 -1.78 -8.36
CA LYS A 35 10.09 -2.94 -7.96
C LYS A 35 10.19 -3.99 -9.07
N ILE A 36 10.64 -5.19 -8.73
CA ILE A 36 10.79 -6.34 -9.63
C ILE A 36 10.04 -7.55 -9.05
N PRO A 37 9.73 -8.58 -9.85
CA PRO A 37 8.93 -9.71 -9.42
C PRO A 37 9.55 -10.40 -8.20
N LEU A 38 8.73 -10.78 -7.22
CA LEU A 38 9.19 -11.57 -6.08
C LEU A 38 9.34 -13.03 -6.52
N ILE A 39 10.57 -13.45 -6.80
CA ILE A 39 10.90 -14.86 -7.12
C ILE A 39 12.05 -15.28 -6.22
N SER A 40 11.83 -16.35 -5.45
CA SER A 40 12.84 -16.91 -4.56
C SER A 40 13.29 -18.28 -5.03
N LYS A 41 14.60 -18.50 -5.10
CA LYS A 41 15.19 -19.81 -5.37
C LYS A 41 15.78 -20.40 -4.09
N ILE A 42 15.31 -21.59 -3.70
CA ILE A 42 15.88 -22.34 -2.57
C ILE A 42 17.27 -22.82 -2.96
N ILE A 43 18.26 -22.52 -2.13
CA ILE A 43 19.67 -22.90 -2.35
C ILE A 43 20.19 -23.88 -1.30
N LYS A 44 19.50 -24.03 -0.17
CA LYS A 44 19.82 -25.06 0.83
C LYS A 44 18.59 -25.61 1.51
N ILE A 45 18.61 -26.92 1.74
CA ILE A 45 17.67 -27.64 2.59
C ILE A 45 18.49 -28.29 3.71
N ASP A 46 18.18 -27.95 4.97
CA ASP A 46 18.88 -28.44 6.16
C ASP A 46 20.41 -28.30 6.12
N GLY A 47 20.88 -27.17 5.56
CA GLY A 47 22.31 -26.86 5.43
C GLY A 47 23.01 -27.55 4.25
N VAL A 48 22.31 -28.44 3.54
CA VAL A 48 22.81 -29.11 2.34
C VAL A 48 22.51 -28.24 1.11
N PRO A 49 23.50 -27.94 0.24
CA PRO A 49 23.25 -27.28 -1.03
C PRO A 49 22.18 -28.02 -1.84
N PHE A 50 21.16 -27.27 -2.25
CA PHE A 50 20.08 -27.76 -3.08
C PHE A 50 20.16 -27.04 -4.42
N ASP A 51 20.37 -27.80 -5.49
CA ASP A 51 20.27 -27.28 -6.86
C ASP A 51 18.95 -27.79 -7.44
N ASP A 52 17.96 -26.89 -7.56
CA ASP A 52 16.66 -27.24 -8.16
C ASP A 52 16.72 -27.44 -9.68
N GLY A 53 17.88 -27.24 -10.32
CA GLY A 53 18.03 -27.37 -11.76
C GLY A 53 17.40 -26.21 -12.54
N GLY A 54 17.41 -24.99 -12.00
CA GLY A 54 16.78 -23.84 -12.64
C GLY A 54 15.26 -23.96 -12.60
N PHE A 55 14.55 -22.93 -13.05
CA PHE A 55 13.09 -23.01 -13.24
C PHE A 55 12.83 -23.52 -14.67
N PRO A 56 12.64 -24.84 -14.90
CA PRO A 56 12.17 -25.32 -16.19
C PRO A 56 10.83 -24.64 -16.53
N PRO A 57 10.51 -24.43 -17.81
CA PRO A 57 9.20 -23.94 -18.18
C PRO A 57 8.13 -24.86 -17.56
N PRO A 58 7.10 -24.31 -16.91
CA PRO A 58 6.05 -25.12 -16.29
C PRO A 58 5.41 -26.02 -17.35
N LYS A 59 5.05 -27.25 -16.96
CA LYS A 59 4.31 -28.13 -17.87
C LYS A 59 2.90 -27.59 -18.04
N GLU A 60 2.23 -28.01 -19.10
CA GLU A 60 0.84 -27.66 -19.33
C GLU A 60 -0.02 -28.12 -18.14
N GLY A 61 -0.60 -27.17 -17.41
CA GLY A 61 -1.38 -27.40 -16.17
C GLY A 61 -0.64 -27.12 -14.86
N ASP A 62 0.67 -26.85 -14.87
CA ASP A 62 1.42 -26.43 -13.69
C ASP A 62 1.20 -24.94 -13.39
N TYR A 63 1.28 -24.57 -12.10
CA TYR A 63 1.29 -23.18 -11.68
C TYR A 63 2.59 -22.49 -12.14
N ASP A 64 2.46 -21.41 -12.90
CA ASP A 64 3.59 -20.62 -13.37
C ASP A 64 3.80 -19.39 -12.49
N GLU A 65 4.65 -19.55 -11.48
CA GLU A 65 5.05 -18.47 -10.56
C GLU A 65 5.56 -17.22 -11.31
N ARG A 66 6.26 -17.40 -12.44
CA ARG A 66 6.79 -16.27 -13.22
C ARG A 66 5.67 -15.52 -13.91
N ALA A 67 4.75 -16.24 -14.55
CA ALA A 67 3.61 -15.62 -15.22
C ALA A 67 2.74 -14.86 -14.21
N THR A 68 2.46 -15.45 -13.05
CA THR A 68 1.69 -14.77 -11.99
C THR A 68 2.41 -13.53 -11.46
N ALA A 69 3.73 -13.59 -11.25
CA ALA A 69 4.48 -12.43 -10.75
C ALA A 69 4.57 -11.30 -11.80
N ILE A 70 4.65 -11.64 -13.09
CA ILE A 70 4.57 -10.67 -14.20
C ILE A 70 3.18 -10.04 -14.26
N GLU A 71 2.13 -10.85 -14.16
CA GLU A 71 0.74 -10.37 -14.19
C GLU A 71 0.44 -9.42 -13.02
N ALA A 72 0.92 -9.73 -11.81
CA ALA A 72 0.76 -8.87 -10.65
C ALA A 72 1.38 -7.48 -10.87
N LEU A 73 2.59 -7.41 -11.43
CA LEU A 73 3.24 -6.12 -11.74
C LEU A 73 2.58 -5.38 -12.90
N GLU A 74 2.08 -6.09 -13.92
CA GLU A 74 1.34 -5.44 -15.00
C GLU A 74 -0.02 -4.90 -14.53
N ASN A 75 -0.68 -5.58 -13.59
CA ASN A 75 -1.87 -5.07 -12.92
C ASN A 75 -1.56 -3.80 -12.12
N GLU A 76 -0.48 -3.81 -11.33
CA GLU A 76 -0.05 -2.63 -10.59
C GLU A 76 0.30 -1.46 -11.53
N LYS A 77 1.01 -1.71 -12.65
CA LYS A 77 1.24 -0.68 -13.68
C LYS A 77 -0.07 -0.17 -14.27
N ALA A 78 -1.06 -1.03 -14.52
CA ALA A 78 -2.37 -0.62 -15.04
C ALA A 78 -3.08 0.33 -14.07
N ILE A 79 -2.94 0.11 -12.76
CA ILE A 79 -3.43 1.02 -11.72
C ILE A 79 -2.71 2.36 -11.80
N TYR A 80 -1.37 2.39 -11.80
CA TYR A 80 -0.62 3.66 -11.96
C TYR A 80 -1.00 4.40 -13.25
N ARG A 81 -1.18 3.69 -14.37
CA ARG A 81 -1.66 4.28 -15.63
C ARG A 81 -3.06 4.89 -15.48
N ARG A 82 -3.98 4.21 -14.78
CA ARG A 82 -5.33 4.72 -14.49
C ARG A 82 -5.27 5.96 -13.60
N LEU A 83 -4.44 5.95 -12.56
CA LEU A 83 -4.31 7.05 -11.61
C LEU A 83 -3.71 8.30 -12.24
N GLY A 84 -2.72 8.15 -13.13
CA GLY A 84 -2.00 9.28 -13.70
C GLY A 84 -1.13 10.00 -12.66
N ASP A 85 -0.71 11.22 -12.98
CA ASP A 85 0.16 12.01 -12.09
C ASP A 85 -0.67 12.69 -10.99
N HIS A 86 -0.27 12.52 -9.73
CA HIS A 86 -0.90 13.16 -8.57
C HIS A 86 0.16 13.46 -7.51
N SER A 87 0.06 14.62 -6.85
CA SER A 87 1.09 15.08 -5.91
C SER A 87 1.27 14.16 -4.70
N GLY A 88 0.24 13.44 -4.26
CA GLY A 88 0.32 12.48 -3.16
C GLY A 88 0.63 11.04 -3.56
N ILE A 89 0.92 10.75 -4.83
CA ILE A 89 1.19 9.39 -5.34
C ILE A 89 2.58 9.37 -5.96
N ILE A 90 3.33 8.28 -5.74
CA ILE A 90 4.68 8.13 -6.32
C ILE A 90 4.61 8.11 -7.85
N ARG A 91 5.56 8.80 -8.50
CA ARG A 91 5.65 8.80 -9.95
C ARG A 91 6.41 7.55 -10.43
N CYS A 92 5.81 6.82 -11.36
CA CYS A 92 6.46 5.69 -12.04
C CYS A 92 6.92 6.08 -13.45
N TYR A 93 8.17 5.80 -13.79
CA TYR A 93 8.80 6.31 -15.02
C TYR A 93 8.65 5.37 -16.23
N ASN A 94 8.50 4.07 -16.02
CA ASN A 94 8.55 3.05 -17.07
C ASN A 94 7.19 2.37 -17.32
N LEU A 95 6.07 3.04 -17.02
CA LEU A 95 4.73 2.45 -17.14
C LEU A 95 4.37 1.97 -18.56
N GLN A 96 5.02 2.48 -19.60
CA GLN A 96 4.79 2.03 -20.99
C GLN A 96 5.74 0.89 -21.43
N SER A 97 6.68 0.51 -20.58
CA SER A 97 7.62 -0.58 -20.85
C SER A 97 6.97 -1.94 -20.65
N THR A 98 7.34 -2.90 -21.50
CA THR A 98 7.02 -4.33 -21.34
C THR A 98 7.94 -5.04 -20.35
N ASP A 99 9.01 -4.37 -19.90
CA ASP A 99 9.88 -4.87 -18.84
C ASP A 99 9.06 -5.02 -17.54
N PRO A 100 8.96 -6.21 -16.92
CA PRO A 100 8.14 -6.45 -15.73
C PRO A 100 8.81 -5.87 -14.49
N SER A 101 8.94 -4.54 -14.46
CA SER A 101 9.45 -3.76 -13.34
C SER A 101 8.74 -2.42 -13.26
N ILE A 102 8.75 -1.81 -12.08
CA ILE A 102 8.27 -0.44 -11.87
C ILE A 102 9.42 0.41 -11.36
N GLN A 103 9.83 1.40 -12.16
CA GLN A 103 10.88 2.34 -11.83
C GLN A 103 10.29 3.58 -11.15
N MET A 104 10.81 3.92 -9.98
CA MET A 104 10.39 5.03 -9.11
C MET A 104 11.62 5.84 -8.67
N PRO A 105 11.45 7.11 -8.23
CA PRO A 105 12.53 7.81 -7.56
C PRO A 105 12.91 7.10 -6.25
N LEU A 106 14.17 7.24 -5.84
CA LEU A 106 14.57 6.89 -4.47
C LEU A 106 13.97 7.91 -3.50
N MET A 107 13.50 7.41 -2.36
CA MET A 107 12.89 8.18 -1.28
C MET A 107 13.75 8.00 -0.02
N GLU A 108 13.67 8.94 0.93
CA GLU A 108 14.51 8.93 2.13
C GLU A 108 14.11 7.83 3.12
N GLY A 109 12.83 7.47 3.14
CA GLY A 109 12.29 6.38 3.94
C GLY A 109 10.77 6.37 3.95
N ASP A 110 10.19 5.51 4.79
CA ASP A 110 8.75 5.45 5.05
C ASP A 110 8.37 6.16 6.36
N LEU A 111 7.10 6.57 6.45
CA LEU A 111 6.57 7.26 7.61
C LEU A 111 6.47 6.37 8.84
N ARG A 112 6.40 5.04 8.68
CA ARG A 112 6.38 4.11 9.81
C ARG A 112 7.67 4.25 10.62
N HIS A 113 8.83 4.10 9.99
CA HIS A 113 10.12 4.24 10.64
C HIS A 113 10.39 5.67 11.11
N TYR A 114 10.04 6.67 10.30
CA TYR A 114 10.22 8.07 10.67
C TYR A 114 9.44 8.44 11.94
N LEU A 115 8.21 7.94 12.09
CA LEU A 115 7.39 8.18 13.27
C LEU A 115 7.84 7.35 14.49
N ASP A 116 8.63 6.29 14.33
CA ASP A 116 9.15 5.58 15.50
C ASP A 116 10.22 6.39 16.24
N GLU A 117 10.93 7.26 15.52
CA GLU A 117 12.01 8.10 16.04
C GLU A 117 11.60 9.56 16.26
N THR A 118 10.62 10.04 15.50
CA THR A 118 10.24 11.46 15.46
C THR A 118 8.75 11.67 15.79
N ARG A 119 8.47 12.76 16.50
CA ARG A 119 7.09 13.23 16.77
C ARG A 119 6.88 14.60 16.11
N PRO A 120 6.29 14.65 14.90
CA PRO A 120 6.06 15.90 14.19
C PRO A 120 5.08 16.82 14.91
N ALA A 121 5.18 18.12 14.62
CA ALA A 121 4.20 19.08 15.09
C ALA A 121 2.82 18.81 14.46
N ARG A 122 1.75 19.22 15.16
CA ARG A 122 0.37 19.08 14.67
C ARG A 122 0.16 19.71 13.30
N ALA A 123 0.79 20.84 12.99
CA ALA A 123 0.71 21.46 11.68
C ALA A 123 1.24 20.54 10.56
N THR A 124 2.37 19.86 10.79
CA THR A 124 2.94 18.88 9.86
C THR A 124 2.04 17.66 9.71
N LEU A 125 1.56 17.09 10.83
CA LEU A 125 0.64 15.96 10.80
C LEU A 125 -0.65 16.30 10.04
N LEU A 126 -1.25 17.46 10.30
CA LEU A 126 -2.45 17.90 9.59
C LEU A 126 -2.16 18.06 8.09
N SER A 127 -1.04 18.69 7.72
CA SER A 127 -0.66 18.83 6.31
C SER A 127 -0.53 17.48 5.62
N TRP A 128 0.13 16.51 6.25
CA TRP A 128 0.26 15.15 5.72
C TRP A 128 -1.08 14.43 5.61
N LEU A 129 -1.92 14.48 6.66
CA LEU A 129 -3.25 13.87 6.63
C LEU A 129 -4.12 14.47 5.51
N THR A 130 -4.10 15.79 5.34
CA THR A 130 -4.82 16.46 4.26
C THR A 130 -4.30 16.02 2.88
N GLN A 131 -2.98 15.95 2.69
CA GLN A 131 -2.38 15.47 1.42
C GLN A 131 -2.78 14.02 1.11
N LEU A 132 -2.78 13.14 2.12
CA LEU A 132 -3.19 11.74 1.97
C LEU A 132 -4.68 11.62 1.64
N ALA A 133 -5.53 12.44 2.27
CA ALA A 133 -6.97 12.45 1.98
C ALA A 133 -7.23 12.90 0.53
N HIS A 134 -6.52 13.92 0.03
CA HIS A 134 -6.57 14.32 -1.38
C HIS A 134 -6.14 13.18 -2.32
N ALA A 135 -5.07 12.46 -1.98
CA ALA A 135 -4.61 11.31 -2.76
C ALA A 135 -5.66 10.19 -2.79
N MET A 136 -6.26 9.85 -1.64
CA MET A 136 -7.33 8.85 -1.54
C MET A 136 -8.56 9.27 -2.36
N ALA A 137 -9.00 10.53 -2.26
CA ALA A 137 -10.11 11.05 -3.05
C ALA A 137 -9.85 10.95 -4.55
N HIS A 138 -8.63 11.29 -4.99
CA HIS A 138 -8.21 11.10 -6.38
C HIS A 138 -8.27 9.62 -6.79
N ILE A 139 -7.71 8.71 -5.99
CA ILE A 139 -7.70 7.26 -6.27
C ILE A 139 -9.14 6.72 -6.42
N HIS A 140 -10.02 7.04 -5.47
CA HIS A 140 -11.43 6.62 -5.51
C HIS A 140 -12.17 7.19 -6.72
N SER A 141 -11.90 8.46 -7.09
CA SER A 141 -12.48 9.09 -8.28
C SER A 141 -12.12 8.36 -9.59
N ARG A 142 -10.99 7.64 -9.59
CA ARG A 142 -10.48 6.86 -10.73
C ARG A 142 -10.92 5.39 -10.70
N ARG A 143 -11.84 5.04 -9.79
CA ARG A 143 -12.40 3.68 -9.60
C ARG A 143 -11.30 2.68 -9.25
N VAL A 144 -10.49 3.05 -8.27
CA VAL A 144 -9.46 2.19 -7.67
C VAL A 144 -9.74 2.12 -6.17
N ILE A 145 -9.68 0.90 -5.61
CA ILE A 145 -9.69 0.65 -4.17
C ILE A 145 -8.24 0.42 -3.74
N ILE A 146 -7.80 1.03 -2.63
CA ILE A 146 -6.40 0.96 -2.19
C ILE A 146 -6.10 -0.40 -1.54
N GLY A 147 -6.93 -0.84 -0.60
CA GLY A 147 -6.83 -2.16 0.05
C GLY A 147 -5.73 -2.29 1.12
N ASP A 148 -4.58 -1.63 0.95
CA ASP A 148 -3.46 -1.66 1.89
C ASP A 148 -2.98 -0.24 2.26
N PHE A 149 -3.87 0.57 2.86
CA PHE A 149 -3.53 1.92 3.30
C PHE A 149 -2.84 1.90 4.68
N ARG A 150 -1.51 1.98 4.70
CA ARG A 150 -0.69 1.91 5.92
C ARG A 150 0.55 2.81 5.86
N LEU A 151 1.11 3.13 7.03
CA LEU A 151 2.30 4.00 7.17
C LEU A 151 3.53 3.51 6.41
N ASP A 152 3.69 2.20 6.31
CA ASP A 152 4.77 1.50 5.63
C ASP A 152 4.74 1.77 4.10
N ASN A 153 3.55 2.07 3.57
CA ASN A 153 3.32 2.38 2.15
C ASN A 153 3.25 3.91 1.90
N ILE A 154 3.65 4.72 2.88
CA ILE A 154 3.76 6.19 2.74
C ILE A 154 5.22 6.58 2.92
N VAL A 155 5.86 7.03 1.85
CA VAL A 155 7.28 7.42 1.83
C VAL A 155 7.44 8.93 1.76
N TYR A 156 8.62 9.44 2.11
CA TYR A 156 8.94 10.87 2.05
C TYR A 156 10.25 11.16 1.30
N ASP A 157 10.31 12.32 0.66
CA ASP A 157 11.53 12.82 0.01
C ASP A 157 12.37 13.73 0.93
N GLU A 158 13.49 14.23 0.42
CA GLU A 158 14.40 15.17 1.11
C GLU A 158 13.71 16.45 1.62
N ASN A 159 12.55 16.81 1.08
CA ASN A 159 11.76 17.98 1.45
C ASN A 159 10.59 17.62 2.39
N MET A 160 10.54 16.40 2.91
CA MET A 160 9.43 15.86 3.71
C MET A 160 8.07 15.87 2.98
N SER A 161 8.09 15.81 1.65
CA SER A 161 6.89 15.61 0.85
C SER A 161 6.56 14.13 0.81
N ILE A 162 5.34 13.79 1.23
CA ILE A 162 4.93 12.40 1.36
C ILE A 162 4.27 11.88 0.07
N LYS A 163 4.44 10.59 -0.21
CA LYS A 163 3.88 9.89 -1.37
C LYS A 163 3.35 8.53 -0.94
N LEU A 164 2.15 8.18 -1.41
CA LEU A 164 1.70 6.79 -1.41
C LEU A 164 2.49 6.00 -2.44
N ILE A 165 2.97 4.84 -2.02
CA ILE A 165 3.60 3.82 -2.84
C ILE A 165 2.80 2.53 -2.74
N ASP A 166 3.14 1.59 -3.61
CA ASP A 166 2.71 0.19 -3.58
C ASP A 166 1.19 -0.01 -3.75
N PHE A 167 0.78 -0.33 -4.97
CA PHE A 167 -0.60 -0.63 -5.33
C PHE A 167 -0.79 -2.11 -5.66
N SER A 168 0.04 -3.01 -5.11
CA SER A 168 -0.07 -4.44 -5.45
C SER A 168 -1.36 -5.08 -4.94
N GLU A 169 -1.85 -4.64 -3.78
CA GLU A 169 -3.10 -5.11 -3.19
C GLU A 169 -4.31 -4.28 -3.61
N SER A 170 -4.11 -3.31 -4.50
CA SER A 170 -5.18 -2.43 -4.96
C SER A 170 -6.00 -3.07 -6.07
N SER A 171 -7.29 -2.73 -6.09
CA SER A 171 -8.25 -3.26 -7.07
C SER A 171 -8.58 -2.21 -8.11
N LEU A 172 -8.34 -2.52 -9.39
CA LEU A 172 -8.73 -1.70 -10.54
C LEU A 172 -10.17 -2.02 -10.95
N MET A 173 -11.11 -1.18 -10.55
CA MET A 173 -12.54 -1.42 -10.81
C MET A 173 -12.96 -0.93 -12.21
N PRO A 174 -14.03 -1.51 -12.78
CA PRO A 174 -14.67 -0.99 -13.99
C PRO A 174 -15.01 0.50 -13.88
N LEU A 175 -15.00 1.23 -14.99
CA LEU A 175 -15.25 2.68 -14.98
C LEU A 175 -16.69 3.03 -14.59
N ASP A 176 -17.62 2.14 -14.91
CA ASP A 176 -19.04 2.20 -14.56
C ASP A 176 -19.36 1.55 -13.20
N TRP A 177 -18.33 1.09 -12.47
CA TRP A 177 -18.50 0.55 -11.13
C TRP A 177 -19.11 1.60 -10.20
N ASP A 178 -20.13 1.16 -9.47
CA ASP A 178 -20.76 1.92 -8.41
C ASP A 178 -19.80 1.98 -7.22
N LEU A 179 -19.50 3.20 -6.74
CA LEU A 179 -18.61 3.42 -5.61
C LEU A 179 -19.12 2.77 -4.32
N ASP A 180 -20.40 2.37 -4.31
CA ASP A 180 -21.02 1.71 -3.19
C ASP A 180 -20.74 0.19 -3.10
N GLY A 181 -19.96 -0.37 -4.02
CA GLY A 181 -19.60 -1.79 -4.05
C GLY A 181 -18.36 -2.18 -3.23
N CYS A 182 -17.96 -3.45 -3.35
CA CYS A 182 -16.65 -3.95 -2.92
C CYS A 182 -16.01 -4.80 -4.03
N ASP A 183 -14.70 -5.04 -3.93
CA ASP A 183 -14.00 -5.99 -4.78
C ASP A 183 -14.25 -7.45 -4.33
N GLY A 184 -13.64 -8.41 -5.03
CA GLY A 184 -13.79 -9.83 -4.75
C GLY A 184 -13.26 -10.26 -3.38
N SER A 185 -12.44 -9.43 -2.74
CA SER A 185 -11.86 -9.64 -1.42
C SER A 185 -12.59 -8.87 -0.32
N GLY A 186 -13.64 -8.13 -0.68
CA GLY A 186 -14.49 -7.31 0.19
C GLY A 186 -13.90 -5.95 0.58
N PHE A 187 -12.82 -5.50 -0.05
CA PHE A 187 -12.34 -4.13 0.10
C PHE A 187 -13.24 -3.16 -0.67
N SER A 188 -13.35 -1.94 -0.18
CA SER A 188 -14.20 -0.88 -0.72
C SER A 188 -13.64 0.49 -0.35
N ILE A 189 -14.27 1.55 -0.86
CA ILE A 189 -13.90 2.92 -0.46
C ILE A 189 -14.03 3.15 1.05
N TRP A 190 -14.96 2.45 1.72
CA TRP A 190 -15.14 2.60 3.17
C TRP A 190 -14.06 1.86 3.95
N THR A 191 -13.59 0.70 3.48
CA THR A 191 -12.48 0.03 4.16
C THR A 191 -11.20 0.86 4.05
N ASP A 192 -10.97 1.51 2.91
CA ASP A 192 -9.87 2.48 2.75
C ASP A 192 -10.00 3.65 3.74
N LEU A 193 -11.21 4.22 3.90
CA LEU A 193 -11.48 5.26 4.91
C LEU A 193 -11.27 4.76 6.34
N GLY A 194 -11.63 3.51 6.63
CA GLY A 194 -11.39 2.88 7.93
C GLY A 194 -9.89 2.72 8.23
N GLN A 195 -9.11 2.26 7.25
CA GLN A 195 -7.66 2.18 7.31
C GLN A 195 -7.01 3.56 7.45
N PHE A 196 -7.54 4.58 6.75
CA PHE A 196 -7.13 5.97 6.95
C PHE A 196 -7.31 6.40 8.41
N GLY A 197 -8.45 6.09 9.01
CA GLY A 197 -8.71 6.38 10.44
C GLY A 197 -7.68 5.71 11.36
N ALA A 198 -7.25 4.48 11.05
CA ALA A 198 -6.21 3.79 11.81
C ALA A 198 -4.82 4.44 11.65
N VAL A 199 -4.44 4.80 10.41
CA VAL A 199 -3.20 5.56 10.14
C VAL A 199 -3.21 6.90 10.87
N MET A 200 -4.33 7.62 10.81
CA MET A 200 -4.51 8.90 11.48
C MET A 200 -4.39 8.79 13.00
N PHE A 201 -4.96 7.74 13.60
CA PHE A 201 -4.79 7.45 15.02
C PHE A 201 -3.33 7.16 15.39
N ASP A 202 -2.64 6.31 14.60
CA ASP A 202 -1.23 5.94 14.81
C ASP A 202 -0.33 7.18 14.75
N MET A 203 -0.49 8.01 13.71
CA MET A 203 0.25 9.26 13.53
C MET A 203 0.09 10.24 14.70
N ILE A 204 -1.12 10.35 15.26
CA ILE A 204 -1.44 11.35 16.28
C ILE A 204 -1.04 10.89 17.68
N THR A 205 -1.20 9.60 17.98
CA THR A 205 -1.01 9.07 19.33
C THR A 205 0.32 8.35 19.52
N GLY A 206 0.94 7.91 18.41
CA GLY A 206 2.08 6.99 18.42
C GLY A 206 1.71 5.56 18.84
N GLN A 207 0.42 5.25 18.97
CA GLN A 207 -0.07 3.92 19.31
C GLN A 207 -0.49 3.18 18.04
N ARG A 208 0.07 1.97 17.85
CA ARG A 208 -0.25 1.12 16.70
C ARG A 208 -1.76 0.81 16.69
N CYS A 209 -2.37 1.04 15.54
CA CYS A 209 -3.76 0.72 15.27
C CYS A 209 -3.87 0.03 13.91
N ALA A 210 -4.64 -1.07 13.86
CA ALA A 210 -4.94 -1.78 12.62
C ALA A 210 -6.44 -1.78 12.38
N PHE A 211 -6.85 -1.55 11.13
CA PHE A 211 -8.22 -1.71 10.68
C PHE A 211 -8.31 -3.02 9.89
N ASP A 212 -8.52 -4.12 10.61
CA ASP A 212 -8.44 -5.48 10.06
C ASP A 212 -9.84 -6.04 9.77
N ILE A 213 -10.21 -6.07 8.48
CA ILE A 213 -11.48 -6.62 8.01
C ILE A 213 -11.52 -8.15 8.00
N TYR A 214 -10.39 -8.80 8.28
CA TYR A 214 -10.27 -10.27 8.38
C TYR A 214 -10.15 -10.74 9.82
N HIS A 215 -10.34 -9.86 10.82
CA HIS A 215 -10.19 -10.21 12.23
C HIS A 215 -11.03 -11.42 12.67
N ASP A 216 -12.25 -11.54 12.15
CA ASP A 216 -13.15 -12.65 12.46
C ASP A 216 -13.05 -13.82 11.45
N TRP A 217 -12.11 -13.76 10.49
CA TRP A 217 -11.89 -14.79 9.47
C TRP A 217 -11.31 -16.06 10.09
N ARG A 218 -11.98 -17.21 9.91
CA ARG A 218 -11.59 -18.50 10.52
C ARG A 218 -11.31 -19.59 9.49
N GLN A 219 -11.93 -19.50 8.33
CA GLN A 219 -11.79 -20.47 7.26
C GLN A 219 -11.95 -19.83 5.88
N VAL A 220 -11.42 -20.51 4.87
CA VAL A 220 -11.54 -20.09 3.47
C VAL A 220 -13.02 -19.92 3.09
N GLY A 221 -13.37 -18.73 2.60
CA GLY A 221 -14.74 -18.37 2.20
C GLY A 221 -15.53 -17.56 3.22
N ASP A 222 -15.02 -17.38 4.44
CA ASP A 222 -15.62 -16.44 5.40
C ASP A 222 -15.60 -15.01 4.82
N GLN A 223 -16.70 -14.28 5.00
CA GLN A 223 -16.83 -12.92 4.52
C GLN A 223 -16.01 -11.96 5.39
N PRO A 224 -15.34 -10.95 4.82
CA PRO A 224 -14.73 -9.89 5.59
C PRO A 224 -15.78 -9.18 6.47
N THR A 225 -15.41 -8.87 7.70
CA THR A 225 -16.27 -8.18 8.65
C THR A 225 -15.77 -6.77 8.90
N TRP A 226 -16.70 -5.82 8.96
CA TRP A 226 -16.36 -4.48 9.44
C TRP A 226 -15.88 -4.59 10.89
N PRO A 227 -14.68 -4.06 11.25
CA PRO A 227 -14.17 -4.13 12.61
C PRO A 227 -15.19 -3.59 13.60
N ARG A 228 -15.42 -4.35 14.67
CA ARG A 228 -16.31 -3.89 15.74
C ARG A 228 -15.68 -2.68 16.42
N ARG A 229 -16.50 -1.68 16.78
CA ARG A 229 -15.96 -0.43 17.34
C ARG A 229 -15.17 -0.66 18.63
N ASP A 230 -15.51 -1.67 19.42
CA ASP A 230 -14.83 -2.03 20.66
C ASP A 230 -13.46 -2.71 20.47
N THR A 231 -13.14 -3.18 19.26
CA THR A 231 -11.79 -3.68 18.94
C THR A 231 -10.84 -2.57 18.53
N LEU A 232 -11.36 -1.37 18.21
CA LEU A 232 -10.58 -0.18 17.86
C LEU A 232 -10.34 0.71 19.09
N PRO A 233 -9.22 1.44 19.17
CA PRO A 233 -8.90 2.31 20.30
C PRO A 233 -9.96 3.39 20.56
N SER A 234 -10.01 3.93 21.78
CA SER A 234 -10.86 5.09 22.08
C SER A 234 -10.33 6.35 21.41
N THR A 235 -11.22 7.14 20.80
CA THR A 235 -10.91 8.46 20.23
C THR A 235 -11.10 9.61 21.24
N SER A 236 -11.53 9.29 22.46
CA SER A 236 -11.79 10.30 23.49
C SER A 236 -10.49 11.03 23.90
N GLY A 237 -10.50 12.36 23.82
CA GLY A 237 -9.33 13.19 24.13
C GLY A 237 -8.23 13.18 23.06
N VAL A 238 -8.42 12.46 21.94
CA VAL A 238 -7.49 12.44 20.81
C VAL A 238 -7.72 13.65 19.93
N TRP A 239 -6.65 14.36 19.55
CA TRP A 239 -6.74 15.45 18.57
C TRP A 239 -7.27 14.89 17.24
N LEU A 240 -8.27 15.55 16.65
CA LEU A 240 -9.02 15.05 15.50
C LEU A 240 -9.77 13.72 15.72
N GLY A 241 -9.99 13.33 16.98
CA GLY A 241 -10.69 12.09 17.34
C GLY A 241 -12.09 11.96 16.73
N SER A 242 -12.81 13.08 16.51
CA SER A 242 -14.11 13.07 15.84
C SER A 242 -14.05 12.68 14.36
N ILE A 243 -12.94 13.01 13.67
CA ILE A 243 -12.72 12.63 12.26
C ILE A 243 -12.38 11.14 12.19
N ILE A 244 -11.49 10.67 13.09
CA ILE A 244 -11.17 9.24 13.22
C ILE A 244 -12.44 8.42 13.51
N GLU A 245 -13.31 8.91 14.39
CA GLU A 245 -14.56 8.24 14.71
C GLU A 245 -15.49 8.13 13.49
N LYS A 246 -15.58 9.18 12.66
CA LYS A 246 -16.34 9.14 11.39
C LYS A 246 -15.77 8.11 10.42
N CYS A 247 -14.45 7.98 10.30
CA CYS A 247 -13.82 6.93 9.50
C CYS A 247 -14.27 5.52 9.94
N TRP A 248 -14.28 5.25 11.24
CA TRP A 248 -14.58 3.91 11.79
C TRP A 248 -16.08 3.58 11.88
N THR A 249 -16.94 4.59 11.79
CA THR A 249 -18.42 4.45 11.88
C THR A 249 -19.14 4.69 10.55
N LYS A 250 -18.39 4.77 9.43
CA LYS A 250 -18.93 5.12 8.09
C LYS A 250 -19.68 6.46 8.08
N GLY A 251 -19.16 7.43 8.83
CA GLY A 251 -19.71 8.79 8.91
C GLY A 251 -19.38 9.69 7.71
N PHE A 252 -18.54 9.22 6.78
CA PHE A 252 -18.26 9.86 5.50
C PHE A 252 -18.92 9.07 4.36
N GLY A 253 -19.53 9.78 3.42
CA GLY A 253 -20.04 9.19 2.18
C GLY A 253 -18.96 9.02 1.12
N SER A 254 -17.87 9.80 1.20
CA SER A 254 -16.74 9.70 0.28
C SER A 254 -15.42 10.16 0.91
N ALA A 255 -14.29 9.88 0.25
CA ALA A 255 -13.01 10.47 0.60
C ALA A 255 -12.96 11.99 0.38
N GLN A 256 -13.83 12.55 -0.47
CA GLN A 256 -13.95 14.00 -0.63
C GLN A 256 -14.52 14.64 0.65
N ASP A 257 -15.47 13.99 1.32
CA ASP A 257 -16.03 14.47 2.59
C ASP A 257 -14.96 14.53 3.69
N LEU A 258 -14.04 13.55 3.68
CA LEU A 258 -12.88 13.53 4.59
C LEU A 258 -11.92 14.70 4.32
N VAL A 259 -11.63 14.98 3.04
CA VAL A 259 -10.82 16.15 2.62
C VAL A 259 -11.41 17.43 3.18
N GLU A 260 -12.71 17.67 2.94
CA GLU A 260 -13.39 18.88 3.39
C GLU A 260 -13.34 19.05 4.92
N GLU A 261 -13.44 17.95 5.66
CA GLU A 261 -13.42 17.99 7.13
C GLU A 261 -12.01 18.28 7.68
N LEU A 262 -10.96 17.74 7.05
CA LEU A 262 -9.57 18.03 7.41
C LEU A 262 -9.18 19.46 7.06
N GLU A 263 -9.62 19.98 5.91
CA GLU A 263 -9.32 21.35 5.49
C GLU A 263 -9.89 22.39 6.46
N LYS A 264 -11.09 22.15 7.02
CA LYS A 264 -11.67 22.99 8.09
C LYS A 264 -10.78 23.11 9.32
N GLN A 265 -9.93 22.12 9.59
CA GLN A 265 -9.01 22.14 10.72
C GLN A 265 -7.80 23.04 10.46
N THR A 266 -7.45 23.30 9.20
CA THR A 266 -6.26 24.10 8.82
C THR A 266 -6.37 25.52 9.35
N GLY A 267 -7.58 26.09 9.39
CA GLY A 267 -7.84 27.40 9.99
C GLY A 267 -7.80 27.43 11.53
N SER A 268 -7.76 26.26 12.20
CA SER A 268 -7.80 26.12 13.66
C SER A 268 -6.44 25.74 14.27
N VAL A 269 -5.41 25.52 13.46
CA VAL A 269 -4.04 25.14 13.90
C VAL A 269 -3.08 26.34 13.95
N CYS A 270 -3.59 27.57 13.73
CA CYS A 270 -2.86 28.83 13.97
C CYS A 270 -3.01 29.33 15.41
#